data_AF-A0AAV8X2U7-F1
#
_entry.id   AF-A0AAV8X2U7-F1
#
_cell.length_a   1.000
_cell.length_b   1.000
_cell.length_c   1.000
_cell.angle_alpha   90.00
_cell.angle_beta   90.00
_cell.angle_gamma   90.00
#
_symmetry.space_group_name_H-M   'P 1'
#
loop_
_entity.id
_entity.type
_entity.pdbx_description
1 polymer ?
#
loop_
_entity_poly.entity_id
_entity_poly.type
_entity_poly.pdbx_seq_one_letter_code
_entity_poly.pdbx_strand_id
1 'polypeptide(L)'
;MSQKFYYLRSTLNKEVLEVIKNLEITGDNYEVTSKLLQERYENKGLLFHNHIKAIVEYPNVQYESFKELRALYDTFKRHLRAL
;
A
#
# COMPACT_ATOMS: atom_id res chain seq x y z
N MET A 1 20.63 9.20 -8.22
CA MET A 1 19.80 9.14 -7.00
C MET A 1 18.91 10.37 -6.82
N SER A 2 19.35 11.58 -7.18
CA SER A 2 18.56 12.83 -7.07
C SER A 2 17.32 12.90 -7.97
N GLN A 3 17.34 12.29 -9.17
CA GLN A 3 16.18 12.27 -10.08
C GLN A 3 14.96 11.54 -9.52
N LYS A 4 15.16 10.45 -8.77
CA LYS A 4 14.07 9.66 -8.17
C LYS A 4 13.32 10.45 -7.10
N PHE A 5 14.06 11.22 -6.29
CA PHE A 5 13.47 12.08 -5.27
C PHE A 5 12.75 13.29 -5.86
N TYR A 6 13.31 13.88 -6.92
CA TYR A 6 12.64 14.94 -7.67
C TYR A 6 11.30 14.46 -8.26
N TYR A 7 11.30 13.27 -8.89
CA TYR A 7 10.08 12.67 -9.43
C TYR A 7 9.05 12.39 -8.33
N LEU A 8 9.47 11.80 -7.20
CA LEU A 8 8.60 11.58 -6.04
C LEU A 8 7.94 12.91 -5.60
N ARG A 9 8.71 13.97 -5.38
CA ARG A 9 8.17 15.30 -5.01
C ARG A 9 7.15 15.82 -6.03
N SER A 10 7.40 15.66 -7.33
CA SER A 10 6.49 16.14 -8.37
C SER A 10 5.13 15.41 -8.38
N THR A 11 5.08 14.18 -7.87
CA THR A 11 3.84 13.37 -7.81
C THR A 11 3.07 13.52 -6.50
N LEU A 12 3.62 14.23 -5.50
CA LEU A 12 3.01 14.36 -4.19
C LEU A 12 2.03 15.53 -4.13
N ASN A 13 0.92 15.30 -3.42
CA ASN A 13 -0.10 16.31 -3.18
C ASN A 13 0.45 17.41 -2.26
N LYS A 14 -0.10 18.63 -2.33
CA LYS A 14 0.34 19.79 -1.52
C LYS A 14 0.45 19.49 -0.03
N GLU A 15 -0.51 18.77 0.53
CA GLU A 15 -0.49 18.38 1.96
C GLU A 15 0.72 17.50 2.30
N VAL A 16 1.06 16.57 1.43
CA VAL A 16 2.19 15.66 1.62
C VAL A 16 3.52 16.39 1.43
N LEU A 17 3.57 17.35 0.50
CA LEU A 17 4.71 18.24 0.30
C LEU A 17 5.00 19.10 1.52
N GLU A 18 3.98 19.55 2.26
CA GLU A 18 4.16 20.31 3.51
C GLU A 18 4.85 19.48 4.60
N VAL A 19 4.64 18.17 4.63
CA VAL A 19 5.29 17.25 5.59
C VAL A 19 6.79 17.15 5.34
N ILE A 20 7.20 17.23 4.06
CA ILE A 20 8.59 17.02 3.64
C ILE A 20 9.29 18.31 3.22
N LYS A 21 8.64 19.47 3.41
CA LYS A 21 9.13 20.77 2.90
C LYS A 21 10.49 21.19 3.44
N ASN A 22 10.82 20.74 4.65
CA ASN A 22 12.10 21.04 5.32
C ASN A 22 13.21 20.05 4.95
N LEU A 23 12.92 19.01 4.15
CA LEU A 23 13.92 18.06 3.68
C LEU A 23 14.54 18.55 2.38
N GLU A 24 15.87 18.66 2.37
CA GLU A 24 16.63 19.01 1.17
C GLU A 24 16.52 17.90 0.11
N ILE A 25 16.58 18.27 -1.17
CA ILE A 25 16.54 17.29 -2.27
C ILE A 25 17.91 16.63 -2.45
N THR A 26 18.19 15.64 -1.61
CA THR A 26 19.40 14.80 -1.68
C THR A 26 19.03 13.34 -1.92
N GLY A 27 19.99 12.54 -2.41
CA GLY A 27 19.79 11.10 -2.60
C GLY A 27 19.47 10.38 -1.29
N ASP A 28 20.10 10.79 -0.21
CA ASP A 28 19.94 10.23 1.14
C ASP A 28 18.56 10.54 1.73
N ASN A 29 17.97 11.69 1.36
CA ASN A 29 16.67 12.12 1.84
C ASN A 29 15.49 11.39 1.18
N TYR A 30 15.73 10.57 0.14
CA TYR A 30 14.68 9.72 -0.43
C TYR A 30 14.18 8.69 0.59
N GLU A 31 15.08 7.97 1.26
CA GLU A 31 14.71 6.94 2.24
C GLU A 31 14.06 7.57 3.48
N VAL A 32 14.61 8.69 3.95
CA VAL A 32 14.07 9.45 5.08
C VAL A 32 12.65 9.92 4.77
N THR A 33 12.43 10.49 3.58
CA THR A 33 11.11 10.92 3.13
C THR A 33 10.15 9.73 3.04
N SER A 34 10.57 8.62 2.43
CA SER A 34 9.73 7.43 2.31
C SER A 34 9.29 6.89 3.68
N LYS A 35 10.18 6.90 4.68
CA LYS A 35 9.85 6.51 6.06
C LYS A 35 8.89 7.49 6.74
N LEU A 36 9.14 8.79 6.63
CA LEU A 36 8.24 9.83 7.18
C LEU A 36 6.82 9.73 6.61
N LEU A 37 6.71 9.44 5.32
CA LEU A 37 5.42 9.23 4.67
C LEU A 37 4.75 7.94 5.16
N GLN A 38 5.50 6.86 5.33
CA GLN A 38 4.98 5.63 5.94
C GLN A 38 4.49 5.90 7.37
N GLU A 39 5.28 6.52 8.24
CA GLU A 39 4.88 6.77 9.63
C GLU A 39 3.61 7.63 9.74
N ARG A 40 3.44 8.62 8.85
CA ARG A 40 2.30 9.53 8.90
C ARG A 40 1.04 8.97 8.23
N TYR A 41 1.18 8.22 7.15
CA TYR A 41 0.05 7.82 6.30
C TYR A 41 -0.20 6.31 6.27
N GLU A 42 0.74 5.48 6.72
CA GLU A 42 0.53 4.03 6.84
C GLU A 42 -0.34 3.73 8.05
N ASN A 43 -1.60 3.40 7.80
CA ASN A 43 -2.50 2.89 8.82
C ASN A 43 -2.51 1.35 8.77
N LYS A 44 -1.58 0.72 9.51
CA LYS A 44 -1.46 -0.75 9.58
C LYS A 44 -2.75 -1.43 10.05
N GLY A 45 -3.50 -0.81 10.97
CA GLY A 45 -4.78 -1.32 11.44
C GLY A 45 -5.84 -1.33 10.34
N LEU A 46 -5.92 -0.27 9.54
CA LEU A 46 -6.80 -0.19 8.38
C LEU A 46 -6.40 -1.20 7.30
N LEU A 47 -5.11 -1.36 7.03
CA LEU A 47 -4.61 -2.36 6.07
C LEU A 47 -5.01 -3.77 6.51
N PHE A 48 -4.72 -4.12 7.77
CA PHE A 48 -5.13 -5.39 8.37
C PHE A 48 -6.64 -5.61 8.24
N HIS A 49 -7.43 -4.61 8.62
CA HIS A 49 -8.90 -4.68 8.53
C HIS A 49 -9.36 -4.91 7.09
N ASN A 50 -8.79 -4.22 6.11
CA ASN A 50 -9.13 -4.39 4.70
C ASN A 50 -8.81 -5.81 4.19
N HIS A 51 -7.67 -6.38 4.58
CA HIS A 51 -7.31 -7.76 4.22
C HIS A 51 -8.28 -8.77 4.82
N ILE A 52 -8.60 -8.65 6.12
CA ILE A 52 -9.57 -9.53 6.78
C ILE A 52 -10.96 -9.38 6.18
N LYS A 53 -11.41 -8.14 5.95
CA LYS A 53 -12.70 -7.85 5.33
C LYS A 53 -12.83 -8.50 3.95
N ALA A 54 -11.80 -8.40 3.10
CA ALA A 54 -11.80 -9.03 1.78
C ALA A 54 -11.88 -10.56 1.82
N ILE A 55 -11.38 -11.19 2.89
CA ILE A 55 -11.50 -12.64 3.10
C ILE A 55 -12.91 -13.01 3.57
N VAL A 56 -13.41 -12.32 4.59
CA VAL A 56 -14.70 -12.62 5.24
C VAL A 56 -15.89 -12.30 4.32
N GLU A 57 -15.79 -11.22 3.55
CA GLU A 57 -16.82 -10.78 2.61
C GLU A 57 -16.64 -11.38 1.21
N TYR A 58 -15.74 -12.36 1.03
CA TYR A 58 -15.58 -12.99 -0.26
C TYR A 58 -16.91 -13.64 -0.69
N PRO A 59 -17.38 -13.39 -1.93
CA PRO A 59 -18.69 -13.86 -2.38
C PRO A 59 -18.79 -15.38 -2.34
N ASN A 60 -19.97 -15.88 -1.97
CA ASN A 60 -20.22 -17.32 -1.95
C ASN A 60 -20.02 -17.93 -3.35
N VAL A 61 -19.24 -19.01 -3.42
CA VAL A 61 -18.99 -19.77 -4.65
C VAL A 61 -20.27 -20.51 -5.02
N GLN A 62 -20.96 -20.03 -6.04
CA GLN A 62 -22.28 -20.53 -6.45
C GLN A 62 -22.20 -21.87 -7.21
N TYR A 63 -21.09 -22.10 -7.91
CA TYR A 63 -20.87 -23.32 -8.68
C TYR A 63 -19.52 -23.92 -8.32
N GLU A 64 -19.47 -25.25 -8.23
CA GLU A 64 -18.22 -25.99 -8.09
C GLU A 64 -17.47 -26.02 -9.43
N SER A 65 -17.02 -24.85 -9.87
CA SER A 65 -16.18 -24.71 -11.06
C SER A 65 -14.72 -24.56 -10.66
N PHE A 66 -13.82 -25.17 -11.45
CA PHE A 66 -12.38 -25.02 -11.27
C PHE A 66 -11.95 -23.55 -11.21
N LYS A 67 -12.59 -22.69 -12.01
CA LYS A 67 -12.27 -21.26 -12.09
C LYS A 67 -12.61 -20.53 -10.79
N GLU A 68 -13.80 -20.76 -10.23
CA GLU A 68 -14.24 -20.08 -9.01
C GLU A 68 -13.47 -20.56 -7.77
N LEU A 69 -13.21 -21.87 -7.67
CA LEU A 69 -12.40 -22.43 -6.59
C LEU A 69 -10.96 -21.92 -6.65
N ARG A 70 -10.39 -21.78 -7.87
CA ARG A 70 -9.06 -21.20 -8.03
C ARG A 70 -9.03 -19.73 -7.66
N ALA A 71 -10.01 -18.95 -8.09
CA ALA A 71 -10.14 -17.53 -7.75
C ALA A 71 -10.28 -17.31 -6.23
N LEU A 72 -11.06 -18.16 -5.56
CA LEU A 72 -11.19 -18.18 -4.09
C LEU A 72 -9.81 -18.42 -3.45
N TYR A 73 -9.14 -19.51 -3.84
CA TYR A 73 -7.84 -19.87 -3.30
C TYR A 73 -6.79 -18.77 -3.48
N ASP A 74 -6.68 -18.23 -4.70
CA ASP A 74 -5.70 -17.20 -5.03
C ASP A 74 -6.00 -15.89 -4.26
N THR A 75 -7.28 -15.54 -4.11
CA THR A 75 -7.71 -14.37 -3.32
C THR A 75 -7.35 -14.54 -1.86
N PHE A 76 -7.72 -15.67 -1.24
CA PHE A 76 -7.38 -15.97 0.15
C PHE A 76 -5.87 -15.96 0.38
N LYS A 77 -5.10 -16.65 -0.48
CA LYS A 77 -3.63 -16.65 -0.37
C LYS A 77 -3.02 -15.27 -0.51
N ARG A 78 -3.53 -14.42 -1.40
CA ARG A 78 -3.04 -13.05 -1.58
C ARG A 78 -3.25 -12.23 -0.32
N HIS A 79 -4.46 -12.24 0.25
CA HIS A 79 -4.75 -11.45 1.45
C HIS A 79 -4.03 -12.00 2.69
N LEU A 80 -3.88 -13.32 2.84
CA LEU A 80 -3.12 -13.92 3.94
C LEU A 80 -1.62 -13.63 3.89
N ARG A 81 -1.02 -13.50 2.70
CA ARG A 81 0.41 -13.16 2.56
C ARG A 81 0.74 -11.70 2.86
N ALA A 82 -0.26 -10.83 2.79
CA ALA A 82 -0.11 -9.40 3.02
C ALA A 82 -0.39 -9.01 4.49
N LEU A 83 -0.82 -9.96 5.30
CA LEU A 83 -0.95 -9.90 6.75
C LEU A 83 0.37 -10.34 7.40
#